data_AF-A0A6C0BFS4-F1
#
_entry.id   AF-A0A6C0BFS4-F1
#
_cell.length_a   1.000
_cell.length_b   1.000
_cell.length_c   1.000
_cell.angle_alpha   90.00
_cell.angle_beta   90.00
_cell.angle_gamma   90.00
#
_symmetry.space_group_name_H-M   'P 1'
#
loop_
_entity.id
_entity.type
_entity.pdbx_description
1 polymer ?
#
loop_
_entity_poly.entity_id
_entity_poly.type
_entity_poly.pdbx_seq_one_letter_code
_entity_poly.pdbx_strand_id
1 'polypeptide(L)'
;MSYIRSIQEEEEEYKEEEKEEEKEKEYNEEEEEKEEDDMYNDAPFEPISPDCKKLVLEVKRTLYNSIIFGPDLQSEEAQSNKLLLKYLKKMMKLYEICEIIENDTVTEEEIQKQLMTFPMKTRNIISQLINWITIFFRKNQYVDTIPYIDYLDIHFRKHPLLQK
;
A
#
# COMPACT_ATOMS: atom_id res chain seq x y z
N MET A 1 -9.59 43.69 63.69
CA MET A 1 -10.32 42.43 63.44
C MET A 1 -10.01 41.97 62.01
N SER A 2 -8.86 41.32 61.77
CA SER A 2 -8.44 40.96 60.39
C SER A 2 -7.58 39.70 60.30
N TYR A 3 -7.45 38.92 61.37
CA TYR A 3 -6.58 37.73 61.41
C TYR A 3 -7.35 36.40 61.48
N ILE A 4 -8.67 36.45 61.73
CA ILE A 4 -9.51 35.25 61.83
C ILE A 4 -10.11 34.89 60.46
N ARG A 5 -10.37 35.88 59.59
CA ARG A 5 -10.86 35.63 58.22
C ARG A 5 -9.83 34.98 57.31
N SER A 6 -8.56 35.35 57.43
CA SER A 6 -7.49 34.82 56.59
C SER A 6 -7.19 33.33 56.84
N ILE A 7 -7.42 32.84 58.06
CA ILE A 7 -7.23 31.42 58.40
C ILE A 7 -8.39 30.56 57.90
N GLN A 8 -9.61 31.10 57.87
CA GLN A 8 -10.78 30.38 57.36
C GLN A 8 -10.77 30.24 55.83
N GLU A 9 -10.22 31.22 55.12
CA GLU A 9 -10.09 31.17 53.66
C GLU A 9 -8.99 30.19 53.21
N GLU A 10 -7.86 30.10 53.93
CA GLU A 10 -6.81 29.10 53.64
C GLU A 10 -7.28 27.66 53.96
N GLU A 11 -8.04 27.43 55.04
CA GLU A 11 -8.55 26.08 55.38
C GLU A 11 -9.61 25.53 54.42
N GLU A 12 -10.31 26.39 53.66
CA GLU A 12 -11.28 25.97 52.65
C GLU A 12 -10.58 25.57 51.33
N GLU A 13 -9.49 26.23 50.96
CA GLU A 13 -8.70 25.93 49.75
C GLU A 13 -8.00 24.56 49.86
N TYR A 14 -7.43 24.22 51.03
CA TYR A 14 -6.83 22.89 51.26
C TYR A 14 -7.84 21.73 51.24
N LYS A 15 -9.12 21.99 51.57
CA LYS A 15 -10.18 20.96 51.57
C LYS A 15 -10.77 20.68 50.18
N GLU A 16 -10.62 21.61 49.24
CA GLU A 16 -11.02 21.40 47.85
C GLU A 16 -9.96 20.62 47.07
N GLU A 17 -8.66 20.88 47.30
CA GLU A 17 -7.57 20.12 46.64
C GLU A 17 -7.52 18.64 47.07
N GLU A 18 -7.73 18.30 48.35
CA GLU A 18 -7.79 16.90 48.81
C GLU A 18 -8.98 16.12 48.21
N LYS A 19 -10.09 16.81 47.88
CA LYS A 19 -11.27 16.18 47.26
C LYS A 19 -11.13 15.95 45.75
N GLU A 20 -10.29 16.71 45.07
CA GLU A 20 -9.98 16.46 43.65
C GLU A 20 -8.96 15.32 43.51
N GLU A 21 -7.96 15.23 44.39
CA GLU A 21 -7.02 14.09 44.37
C GLU A 21 -7.66 12.74 44.78
N GLU A 22 -8.64 12.72 45.69
CA GLU A 22 -9.36 11.48 46.01
C GLU A 22 -10.31 11.04 44.87
N LYS A 23 -10.88 11.98 44.10
CA LYS A 23 -11.68 11.66 42.91
C LYS A 23 -10.88 11.14 41.73
N GLU A 24 -9.62 11.56 41.58
CA GLU A 24 -8.73 11.00 40.54
C GLU A 24 -8.15 9.62 40.93
N LYS A 25 -8.11 9.28 42.22
CA LYS A 25 -7.63 7.96 42.69
C LYS A 25 -8.71 6.87 42.75
N GLU A 26 -9.99 7.23 42.88
CA GLU A 26 -11.11 6.26 42.91
C GLU A 26 -11.57 5.80 41.52
N TYR A 27 -11.07 6.40 40.43
CA TYR A 27 -11.40 6.00 39.04
C TYR A 27 -10.36 5.06 38.39
N ASN A 28 -9.47 4.46 39.17
CA ASN A 28 -8.34 3.68 38.61
C ASN A 28 -8.15 2.27 39.23
N GLU A 29 -9.12 1.78 40.00
CA GLU A 29 -9.12 0.40 40.49
C GLU A 29 -10.50 -0.21 40.23
N GLU A 30 -10.61 -1.00 39.16
CA GLU A 30 -11.63 -2.03 38.85
C GLU A 30 -12.10 -1.95 37.39
N GLU A 31 -11.28 -2.51 36.49
CA GLU A 31 -11.70 -3.32 35.32
C GLU A 31 -10.42 -3.98 34.80
N GLU A 32 -9.89 -4.94 35.56
CA GLU A 32 -9.95 -6.35 35.16
C GLU A 32 -9.71 -6.54 33.66
N GLU A 33 -8.47 -6.91 33.37
CA GLU A 33 -7.98 -7.64 32.20
C GLU A 33 -9.08 -8.49 31.54
N LYS A 34 -9.90 -7.87 30.70
CA LYS A 34 -10.30 -8.54 29.48
C LYS A 34 -9.14 -8.32 28.55
N GLU A 35 -8.25 -9.31 28.54
CA GLU A 35 -7.69 -9.79 27.28
C GLU A 35 -8.86 -9.87 26.30
N GLU A 36 -9.15 -8.76 25.62
CA GLU A 36 -9.85 -8.82 24.35
C GLU A 36 -9.00 -9.80 23.57
N ASP A 37 -9.61 -10.95 23.27
CA ASP A 37 -9.15 -11.89 22.26
C ASP A 37 -8.76 -11.05 21.03
N ASP A 38 -7.50 -10.61 21.01
CA ASP A 38 -6.68 -10.42 19.84
C ASP A 38 -6.52 -11.83 19.24
N MET A 39 -7.65 -12.42 18.85
CA MET A 39 -7.75 -13.32 17.72
C MET A 39 -7.36 -12.48 16.50
N TYR A 40 -6.06 -12.13 16.44
CA TYR A 40 -5.38 -12.03 15.17
C TYR A 40 -5.79 -13.28 14.42
N ASN A 41 -6.47 -13.07 13.32
CA ASN A 41 -6.90 -14.11 12.43
C ASN A 41 -5.61 -14.76 11.90
N ASP A 42 -5.07 -15.75 12.63
CA ASP A 42 -3.86 -16.53 12.30
C ASP A 42 -4.07 -17.39 11.05
N ALA A 43 -5.24 -17.26 10.40
CA ALA A 43 -5.48 -17.77 9.08
C ALA A 43 -4.41 -17.20 8.13
N PRO A 44 -3.55 -18.05 7.55
CA PRO A 44 -2.57 -17.58 6.59
C PRO A 44 -3.33 -16.87 5.46
N PHE A 45 -2.85 -15.69 5.05
CA PHE A 45 -3.37 -15.00 3.89
C PHE A 45 -3.53 -16.00 2.74
N GLU A 46 -4.66 -15.91 2.04
CA GLU A 46 -4.88 -16.74 0.87
C GLU A 46 -3.69 -16.61 -0.11
N PRO A 47 -3.31 -17.68 -0.80
CA PRO A 47 -2.24 -17.58 -1.78
C PRO A 47 -2.64 -16.63 -2.91
N ILE A 48 -1.69 -15.81 -3.38
CA ILE A 48 -1.87 -14.96 -4.58
C ILE A 48 -2.47 -15.79 -5.73
N SER A 49 -3.55 -15.26 -6.31
CA SER A 49 -4.35 -15.92 -7.35
C SER A 49 -3.46 -16.41 -8.52
N PRO A 50 -3.64 -17.66 -8.99
CA PRO A 50 -2.92 -18.19 -10.15
C PRO A 50 -3.10 -17.33 -11.41
N ASP A 51 -4.28 -16.72 -11.59
CA ASP A 51 -4.56 -15.86 -12.74
C ASP A 51 -3.73 -14.57 -12.68
N CYS A 52 -3.62 -13.97 -11.50
CA CYS A 52 -2.75 -12.81 -11.29
C CYS A 52 -1.29 -13.16 -11.58
N LYS A 53 -0.79 -14.28 -11.04
CA LYS A 53 0.59 -14.74 -11.29
C LYS A 53 0.86 -14.93 -12.78
N LYS A 54 -0.08 -15.56 -13.50
CA LYS A 54 0.02 -15.79 -14.94
C LYS A 54 0.05 -14.47 -15.71
N LEU A 55 -0.86 -13.54 -15.41
CA LEU A 55 -0.90 -12.23 -16.05
C LEU A 55 0.39 -11.43 -15.81
N VAL A 56 0.89 -11.41 -14.57
CA VAL A 56 2.17 -10.74 -14.24
C VAL A 56 3.32 -11.32 -15.08
N LEU A 57 3.42 -12.65 -15.17
CA LEU A 57 4.46 -13.31 -15.96
C LEU A 57 4.33 -13.02 -17.46
N GLU A 58 3.12 -13.07 -18.00
CA GLU A 58 2.84 -12.76 -19.41
C GLU A 58 3.15 -11.31 -19.75
N VAL A 59 2.77 -10.36 -18.89
CA VAL A 59 3.14 -8.95 -19.03
C VAL A 59 4.66 -8.81 -19.06
N LYS A 60 5.38 -9.41 -18.11
CA LYS A 60 6.86 -9.33 -18.05
C LYS A 60 7.51 -9.84 -19.33
N ARG A 61 7.09 -11.02 -19.80
CA ARG A 61 7.61 -11.64 -21.02
C ARG A 61 7.30 -10.81 -22.26
N THR A 62 6.06 -10.36 -22.40
CA THR A 62 5.62 -9.58 -23.56
C THR A 62 6.32 -8.22 -23.60
N LEU A 63 6.46 -7.56 -22.45
CA LEU A 63 7.15 -6.29 -22.32
C LEU A 63 8.65 -6.43 -22.61
N TYR A 64 9.29 -7.49 -22.10
CA TYR A 64 10.68 -7.80 -22.39
C TYR A 64 10.88 -8.04 -23.89
N ASN A 65 10.07 -8.92 -24.49
CA ASN A 65 10.18 -9.24 -25.91
C ASN A 65 9.93 -8.02 -26.79
N SER A 66 8.97 -7.18 -26.44
CA SER A 66 8.66 -5.98 -27.21
C SER A 66 9.74 -4.89 -27.11
N ILE A 67 10.53 -4.85 -26.03
CA ILE A 67 11.51 -3.79 -25.79
C ILE A 67 12.94 -4.26 -26.12
N ILE A 68 13.32 -5.45 -25.67
CA ILE A 68 14.67 -6.00 -25.84
C ILE A 68 14.85 -6.60 -27.23
N PHE A 69 13.87 -7.38 -27.70
CA PHE A 69 13.90 -8.00 -29.04
C PHE A 69 13.03 -7.26 -30.06
N GLY A 70 12.51 -6.08 -29.70
CA GLY A 70 11.72 -5.24 -30.59
C GLY A 70 12.54 -4.57 -31.69
N PRO A 71 13.71 -3.98 -31.38
CA PRO A 71 14.59 -3.37 -32.37
C PRO A 71 15.19 -4.40 -33.34
N ASP A 72 15.51 -3.97 -34.55
CA ASP A 72 16.25 -4.78 -35.52
C ASP A 72 17.65 -5.12 -34.94
N LEU A 73 18.08 -6.37 -35.11
CA LEU A 73 19.39 -6.86 -34.69
C LEU A 73 20.55 -6.05 -35.31
N GLN A 74 20.33 -5.44 -36.47
CA GLN A 74 21.32 -4.60 -37.14
C GLN A 74 21.36 -3.14 -36.65
N SER A 75 20.46 -2.75 -35.72
CA SER A 75 20.41 -1.39 -35.19
C SER A 75 21.47 -1.17 -34.10
N GLU A 76 22.01 0.06 -34.01
CA GLU A 76 22.96 0.44 -32.95
C GLU A 76 22.39 0.31 -31.53
N GLU A 77 21.06 0.28 -31.42
CA GLU A 77 20.38 0.11 -30.13
C GLU A 77 20.20 -1.36 -29.73
N ALA A 78 20.37 -2.30 -30.66
CA ALA A 78 20.25 -3.73 -30.41
C ALA A 78 21.17 -4.15 -29.27
N GLN A 79 20.61 -4.86 -28.28
CA GLN A 79 21.35 -5.34 -27.10
C GLN A 79 22.01 -4.24 -26.24
N SER A 80 21.67 -2.95 -26.45
CA SER A 80 22.20 -1.87 -25.64
C SER A 80 21.60 -1.83 -24.22
N ASN A 81 22.37 -1.37 -23.24
CA ASN A 81 21.88 -1.14 -21.87
C ASN A 81 20.70 -0.14 -21.82
N LYS A 82 20.53 0.70 -22.85
CA LYS A 82 19.39 1.61 -22.97
C LYS A 82 18.06 0.85 -23.06
N LEU A 83 18.02 -0.30 -23.75
CA LEU A 83 16.82 -1.13 -23.85
C LEU A 83 16.45 -1.75 -22.50
N LEU A 84 17.44 -2.20 -21.74
CA LEU A 84 17.24 -2.72 -20.39
C LEU A 84 16.69 -1.63 -19.46
N LEU A 85 17.28 -0.44 -19.48
CA LEU A 85 16.76 0.70 -18.70
C LEU A 85 15.34 1.07 -19.11
N LYS A 86 15.03 1.03 -20.41
CA LYS A 86 13.67 1.28 -20.92
C LYS A 86 12.68 0.22 -20.42
N TYR A 87 13.06 -1.05 -20.43
CA TYR A 87 12.26 -2.13 -19.89
C TYR A 87 11.97 -1.92 -18.40
N LEU A 88 13.01 -1.64 -17.61
CA LEU A 88 12.89 -1.40 -16.17
C LEU A 88 11.99 -0.20 -15.85
N LYS A 89 12.14 0.91 -16.59
CA LYS A 89 11.25 2.08 -16.44
C LYS A 89 9.78 1.74 -16.73
N LYS A 90 9.52 0.86 -17.70
CA LYS A 90 8.15 0.43 -18.01
C LYS A 90 7.58 -0.50 -16.94
N MET A 91 8.41 -1.35 -16.35
CA MET A 91 8.03 -2.17 -15.21
C MET A 91 7.68 -1.31 -13.99
N MET A 92 8.53 -0.34 -13.64
CA MET A 92 8.23 0.63 -12.57
C MET A 92 6.95 1.40 -12.85
N LYS A 93 6.75 1.85 -14.10
CA LYS A 93 5.52 2.57 -14.47
C LYS A 93 4.26 1.74 -14.28
N LEU A 94 4.36 0.43 -14.52
CA LEU A 94 3.24 -0.49 -14.30
C LEU A 94 2.92 -0.63 -12.81
N TYR A 95 3.95 -0.71 -11.95
CA TYR A 95 3.76 -0.69 -10.51
C TYR A 95 3.04 0.58 -10.04
N GLU A 96 3.49 1.77 -10.49
CA GLU A 96 2.84 3.05 -10.16
C GLU A 96 1.35 3.04 -10.53
N ILE A 97 0.99 2.48 -11.68
CA ILE A 97 -0.42 2.37 -12.09
C ILE A 97 -1.21 1.47 -11.13
N CYS A 98 -0.61 0.36 -10.67
CA CYS A 98 -1.27 -0.55 -9.74
C CYS A 98 -1.51 0.11 -8.37
N GLU A 99 -0.52 0.84 -7.86
CA GLU A 99 -0.60 1.61 -6.60
C GLU A 99 -1.69 2.70 -6.67
N ILE A 100 -1.77 3.41 -7.79
CA ILE A 100 -2.81 4.42 -8.02
C ILE A 100 -4.21 3.80 -8.04
N ILE A 101 -4.37 2.61 -8.64
CA ILE A 101 -5.64 1.88 -8.70
C ILE A 101 -6.07 1.40 -7.31
N GLU A 102 -5.14 0.88 -6.52
CA GLU A 102 -5.40 0.43 -5.15
C GLU A 102 -5.90 1.59 -4.27
N ASN A 103 -5.34 2.78 -4.46
CA ASN A 103 -5.73 3.98 -3.71
C ASN A 103 -6.98 4.69 -4.28
N ASP A 104 -7.62 4.15 -5.32
CA ASP A 104 -8.77 4.75 -6.03
C ASP A 104 -8.55 6.21 -6.46
N THR A 105 -7.31 6.56 -6.84
CA THR A 105 -6.91 7.94 -7.10
C THR A 105 -7.02 8.37 -8.56
N VAL A 106 -7.55 7.52 -9.45
CA VAL A 106 -7.48 7.73 -10.90
C VAL A 106 -8.74 7.32 -11.64
N THR A 107 -9.08 8.10 -12.66
CA THR A 107 -10.19 7.80 -13.55
C THR A 107 -9.81 6.78 -14.61
N GLU A 108 -10.80 6.10 -15.19
CA GLU A 108 -10.57 5.15 -16.28
C GLU A 108 -9.92 5.81 -17.51
N GLU A 109 -10.26 7.07 -17.81
CA GLU A 109 -9.63 7.83 -18.89
C GLU A 109 -8.13 8.06 -18.67
N GLU A 110 -7.73 8.33 -17.42
CA GLU A 110 -6.33 8.50 -17.06
C GLU A 110 -5.56 7.18 -17.17
N ILE A 111 -6.16 6.06 -16.76
CA ILE A 111 -5.59 4.72 -16.97
C ILE A 111 -5.34 4.48 -18.47
N GLN A 112 -6.30 4.81 -19.33
CA GLN A 112 -6.14 4.68 -20.79
C GLN A 112 -5.01 5.56 -21.33
N LYS A 113 -4.86 6.80 -20.83
CA LYS A 113 -3.73 7.67 -21.18
C LYS A 113 -2.39 7.05 -20.76
N GLN A 114 -2.31 6.47 -19.56
CA GLN A 114 -1.10 5.78 -19.09
C GLN A 114 -0.76 4.55 -19.96
N LEU A 115 -1.77 3.78 -20.39
CA LEU A 115 -1.62 2.63 -21.30
C LEU A 115 -0.97 3.03 -22.65
N MET A 116 -1.27 4.23 -23.16
CA MET A 116 -0.69 4.71 -24.42
C MET A 116 0.84 4.86 -24.35
N THR A 117 1.41 5.00 -23.14
CA THR A 117 2.87 5.10 -22.97
C THR A 117 3.59 3.77 -23.19
N PHE A 118 2.87 2.64 -23.20
CA PHE A 118 3.45 1.31 -23.43
C PHE A 118 3.51 0.96 -24.92
N PRO A 119 4.45 0.08 -25.34
CA PRO A 119 4.50 -0.44 -26.69
C PRO A 119 3.16 -1.03 -27.13
N MET A 120 2.75 -0.78 -28.39
CA MET A 120 1.43 -1.20 -28.88
C MET A 120 1.14 -2.70 -28.66
N LYS A 121 2.16 -3.55 -28.88
CA LYS A 121 2.07 -5.02 -28.70
C LYS A 121 1.81 -5.46 -27.26
N THR A 122 2.14 -4.62 -26.27
CA THR A 122 2.00 -4.96 -24.84
C THR A 122 0.71 -4.39 -24.23
N ARG A 123 0.05 -3.44 -24.90
CA ARG A 123 -1.10 -2.72 -24.31
C ARG A 123 -2.25 -3.64 -23.93
N ASN A 124 -2.55 -4.65 -24.75
CA ASN A 124 -3.66 -5.57 -24.47
C ASN A 124 -3.42 -6.38 -23.18
N ILE A 125 -2.25 -7.00 -23.04
CA ILE A 125 -1.95 -7.82 -21.86
C ILE A 125 -1.82 -6.97 -20.58
N ILE A 126 -1.30 -5.75 -20.70
CA ILE A 126 -1.25 -4.80 -19.58
C ILE A 126 -2.65 -4.36 -19.17
N SER A 127 -3.53 -4.08 -20.14
CA SER A 127 -4.93 -3.73 -19.89
C SER A 127 -5.66 -4.87 -19.16
N GLN A 128 -5.42 -6.13 -19.53
CA GLN A 128 -5.99 -7.29 -18.83
C GLN A 128 -5.55 -7.37 -17.37
N LEU A 129 -4.25 -7.16 -17.09
CA LEU A 129 -3.75 -7.11 -15.71
C LEU A 129 -4.36 -5.95 -14.92
N ILE A 130 -4.39 -4.75 -15.51
CA ILE A 130 -5.01 -3.57 -14.88
C ILE A 130 -6.48 -3.83 -14.54
N ASN A 131 -7.25 -4.35 -15.49
CA ASN A 131 -8.66 -4.67 -15.28
C ASN A 131 -8.84 -5.72 -14.17
N TRP A 132 -7.99 -6.75 -14.14
CA TRP A 132 -8.01 -7.75 -13.06
C TRP A 132 -7.77 -7.10 -11.70
N ILE A 133 -6.74 -6.25 -11.59
CA ILE A 133 -6.37 -5.53 -10.38
C ILE A 133 -7.50 -4.60 -9.92
N THR A 134 -8.08 -3.81 -10.84
CA THR A 134 -9.20 -2.93 -10.55
C THR A 134 -10.42 -3.69 -10.03
N ILE A 135 -10.77 -4.81 -10.67
CA ILE A 135 -11.90 -5.65 -10.22
C ILE A 135 -11.61 -6.25 -8.84
N PHE A 136 -10.37 -6.69 -8.60
CA PHE A 136 -9.98 -7.27 -7.33
C PHE A 136 -10.08 -6.24 -6.18
N PHE A 137 -9.42 -5.09 -6.31
CA PHE A 137 -9.42 -4.07 -5.26
C PHE A 137 -10.79 -3.41 -5.04
N ARG A 138 -11.64 -3.30 -6.07
CA ARG A 138 -13.02 -2.82 -5.88
C ARG A 138 -13.92 -3.79 -5.12
N LYS A 139 -13.67 -5.10 -5.25
CA LYS A 139 -14.49 -6.15 -4.62
C LYS A 139 -14.05 -6.49 -3.21
N ASN A 140 -12.78 -6.28 -2.89
CA ASN A 140 -12.20 -6.64 -1.61
C ASN A 140 -11.68 -5.34 -0.96
N GLN A 141 -12.44 -4.78 -0.02
CA GLN A 141 -11.99 -3.63 0.76
C GLN A 141 -10.95 -4.05 1.81
N TYR A 142 -10.07 -3.10 2.14
CA TYR A 142 -8.80 -3.12 2.88
C TYR A 142 -8.57 -4.11 4.06
N VAL A 143 -9.59 -4.77 4.60
CA VAL A 143 -9.49 -5.48 5.88
C VAL A 143 -9.13 -6.97 5.73
N ASP A 144 -9.40 -7.59 4.57
CA ASP A 144 -9.17 -9.03 4.33
C ASP A 144 -8.26 -9.33 3.11
N THR A 145 -7.66 -8.31 2.51
CA THR A 145 -6.92 -8.45 1.26
C THR A 145 -5.46 -8.84 1.49
N ILE A 146 -5.07 -9.99 0.93
CA ILE A 146 -3.66 -10.32 0.61
C ILE A 146 -2.99 -9.05 0.04
N PRO A 147 -1.77 -8.67 0.43
CA PRO A 147 -1.11 -7.49 -0.13
C PRO A 147 -0.62 -7.81 -1.54
N TYR A 148 -1.54 -7.77 -2.51
CA TYR A 148 -1.21 -7.87 -3.93
C TYR A 148 -0.25 -6.76 -4.34
N ILE A 149 -0.29 -5.60 -3.67
CA ILE A 149 0.66 -4.53 -3.89
C ILE A 149 2.10 -4.94 -3.57
N ASP A 150 2.35 -5.67 -2.47
CA ASP A 150 3.68 -6.17 -2.14
C ASP A 150 4.17 -7.19 -3.16
N TYR A 151 3.27 -8.06 -3.62
CA TYR A 151 3.57 -9.01 -4.69
C TYR A 151 3.95 -8.28 -5.99
N LEU A 152 3.19 -7.24 -6.36
CA LEU A 152 3.44 -6.43 -7.55
C LEU A 152 4.73 -5.60 -7.41
N ASP A 153 5.05 -5.08 -6.21
CA ASP A 153 6.29 -4.36 -5.90
C ASP A 153 7.51 -5.25 -6.18
N ILE A 154 7.52 -6.48 -5.63
CA ILE A 154 8.57 -7.46 -5.84
C ILE A 154 8.77 -7.76 -7.33
N HIS A 155 7.68 -7.85 -8.09
CA HIS A 155 7.75 -8.31 -9.48
C HIS A 155 7.99 -7.20 -10.52
N PHE A 156 7.60 -5.96 -10.22
CA PHE A 156 7.66 -4.83 -11.16
C PHE A 156 8.64 -3.74 -10.76
N ARG A 157 8.84 -3.46 -9.47
CA ARG A 157 9.72 -2.37 -9.01
C ARG A 157 11.05 -2.89 -8.46
N LYS A 158 11.03 -3.87 -7.54
CA LYS A 158 12.23 -4.47 -6.94
C LYS A 158 12.89 -5.47 -7.89
N HIS A 159 13.56 -4.95 -8.93
CA HIS A 159 14.37 -5.78 -9.81
C HIS A 159 15.78 -6.00 -9.22
N PRO A 160 16.33 -7.23 -9.22
CA PRO A 160 17.68 -7.52 -8.68
C PRO A 160 18.79 -6.65 -9.30
N LEU A 161 18.61 -6.20 -10.54
CA LEU A 161 19.55 -5.35 -11.27
C LEU A 161 19.50 -3.85 -10.88
N LEU A 162 18.54 -3.46 -10.03
CA LEU A 162 18.34 -2.09 -9.58
C LEU A 162 18.63 -1.90 -8.08
N GLN A 163 18.95 -2.96 -7.36
CA GLN A 163 19.33 -2.89 -5.95
C GLN A 163 20.78 -2.39 -5.87
N LYS A 164 20.96 -1.17 -5.37
CA LYS A 164 22.27 -0.61 -4.99
C LYS A 164 22.50 -0.86 -3.51
#